data_AF-A0A399GN97-F1
#
_entry.id   AF-A0A399GN97-F1
#
_cell.length_a   1.000
_cell.length_b   1.000
_cell.length_c   1.000
_cell.angle_alpha   90.00
_cell.angle_beta   90.00
_cell.angle_gamma   90.00
#
_symmetry.space_group_name_H-M   'P 1'
#
loop_
_entity.id
_entity.type
_entity.pdbx_description
1 polymer ?
#
loop_
_entity_poly.entity_id
_entity_poly.type
_entity_poly.pdbx_seq_one_letter_code
_entity_poly.pdbx_strand_id
1 'polypeptide(L)'
;MSATYPTAAPSLRSRIGSDPRGGGYYAAPRRYRLHLSLPCPHSLAIAVAHRLLRLDDALPVTLLPAVPDAPDGGYLALDPLYEASAHHHPGPSIAPVLSDTWSGRIVSTHAPDILRDLARRFGGDGPDLHPSGAEDSLDQVGRLCEQVGASARLAGRSDAGAPERHTAVGTLLDTLSVLETRLTSHAYVTPGGLTLADIQLWATLVQLDTVHRPRLSAETVRRIAENTQLWAYARRLAQCPEFGGQLDPDGIEQRRRASDPQAPGAGVPLVDWTAYTSAATAREVPQWPESVCGGADVRPPAVSCD
;
A
#
# COMPACT_ATOMS: atom_id res chain seq x y z
N MET A 1 -7.41 -35.10 -12.26
CA MET A 1 -6.09 -34.90 -11.62
C MET A 1 -6.02 -33.44 -11.20
N SER A 2 -6.28 -33.16 -9.93
CA SER A 2 -6.22 -31.79 -9.42
C SER A 2 -4.76 -31.37 -9.35
N ALA A 3 -4.37 -30.45 -10.23
CA ALA A 3 -3.06 -29.83 -10.17
C ALA A 3 -3.02 -28.93 -8.93
N THR A 4 -2.35 -29.41 -7.88
CA THR A 4 -1.95 -28.56 -6.76
C THR A 4 -0.88 -27.62 -7.27
N TYR A 5 -1.27 -26.40 -7.66
CA TYR A 5 -0.32 -25.36 -8.00
C TYR A 5 0.45 -24.97 -6.72
N PRO A 6 1.80 -24.98 -6.75
CA PRO A 6 2.57 -24.56 -5.60
C PRO A 6 2.31 -23.09 -5.27
N THR A 7 2.23 -22.85 -3.96
CA THR A 7 2.30 -21.60 -3.21
C THR A 7 3.19 -20.54 -3.87
N ALA A 8 2.64 -19.34 -4.07
CA ALA A 8 3.26 -18.04 -4.37
C ALA A 8 4.63 -18.06 -5.09
N ALA A 9 4.65 -17.54 -6.32
CA ALA A 9 5.87 -17.29 -7.08
C ALA A 9 6.96 -16.60 -6.23
N PRO A 10 8.23 -17.05 -6.27
CA PRO A 10 9.30 -16.44 -5.49
C PRO A 10 9.51 -14.98 -5.93
N SER A 11 9.56 -14.08 -4.95
CA SER A 11 9.79 -12.66 -5.19
C SER A 11 11.21 -12.42 -5.67
N LEU A 12 11.39 -11.59 -6.70
CA LEU A 12 12.68 -11.06 -7.09
C LEU A 12 13.00 -9.90 -6.14
N ARG A 13 14.15 -9.94 -5.45
CA ARG A 13 14.48 -9.02 -4.34
C ARG A 13 15.84 -8.34 -4.48
N SER A 14 16.25 -8.02 -5.71
CA SER A 14 17.46 -7.20 -5.88
C SER A 14 17.18 -5.76 -5.42
N ARG A 15 18.24 -5.02 -5.09
CA ARG A 15 18.14 -3.67 -4.49
C ARG A 15 18.83 -2.62 -5.36
N ILE A 16 18.33 -1.39 -5.30
CA ILE A 16 19.03 -0.22 -5.85
C ILE A 16 20.16 0.19 -4.89
N GLY A 17 21.38 0.18 -5.42
CA GLY A 17 22.62 0.48 -4.72
C GLY A 17 23.79 -0.34 -5.28
N SER A 18 24.97 -0.03 -4.75
CA SER A 18 26.19 -0.78 -5.04
C SER A 18 26.23 -2.04 -4.18
N ASP A 19 26.36 -3.23 -4.80
CA ASP A 19 26.76 -4.43 -4.08
C ASP A 19 28.27 -4.29 -3.77
N PRO A 20 28.73 -4.57 -2.54
CA PRO A 20 30.16 -4.66 -2.24
C PRO A 20 30.94 -5.63 -3.15
N ARG A 21 30.27 -6.53 -3.89
CA ARG A 21 30.86 -7.42 -4.90
C ARG A 21 30.98 -6.84 -6.31
N GLY A 22 30.71 -5.56 -6.51
CA GLY A 22 30.88 -4.87 -7.81
C GLY A 22 29.75 -5.10 -8.82
N GLY A 23 28.72 -5.86 -8.44
CA GLY A 23 27.41 -5.89 -9.12
C GLY A 23 26.44 -4.87 -8.52
N GLY A 24 25.27 -4.70 -9.12
CA GLY A 24 24.19 -3.91 -8.51
C GLY A 24 23.55 -2.87 -9.41
N TYR A 25 22.37 -2.43 -8.98
CA TYR A 25 21.54 -1.47 -9.69
C TYR A 25 21.83 -0.07 -9.11
N TYR A 26 22.81 0.66 -9.64
CA TYR A 26 23.12 2.00 -9.14
C TYR A 26 22.00 3.01 -9.47
N ALA A 27 21.71 3.89 -8.52
CA ALA A 27 20.67 4.90 -8.67
C ALA A 27 21.01 5.85 -9.84
N ALA A 28 20.12 5.93 -10.83
CA ALA A 28 20.25 6.81 -11.98
C ALA A 28 18.84 7.29 -12.40
N PRO A 29 18.62 8.61 -12.57
CA PRO A 29 17.37 9.13 -13.10
C PRO A 29 17.04 8.52 -14.47
N ARG A 30 15.76 8.24 -14.71
CA ARG A 30 15.18 7.69 -15.94
C ARG A 30 15.71 6.31 -16.36
N ARG A 31 16.51 5.65 -15.52
CA ARG A 31 16.94 4.27 -15.72
C ARG A 31 15.85 3.28 -15.32
N TYR A 32 15.16 3.56 -14.23
CA TYR A 32 14.20 2.63 -13.64
C TYR A 32 12.77 3.00 -14.00
N ARG A 33 11.89 1.99 -14.04
CA ARG A 33 10.46 2.16 -14.30
C ARG A 33 9.65 1.31 -13.34
N LEU A 34 8.61 1.92 -12.78
CA LEU A 34 7.63 1.26 -11.92
C LEU A 34 6.45 0.79 -12.76
N HIS A 35 5.98 -0.43 -12.54
CA HIS A 35 4.75 -0.95 -13.12
C HIS A 35 3.78 -1.25 -11.98
N LEU A 36 2.72 -0.48 -11.90
CA LEU A 36 1.84 -0.41 -10.73
C LEU A 36 0.40 -0.68 -11.15
N SER A 37 -0.38 -1.30 -10.28
CA SER A 37 -1.82 -1.38 -10.45
C SER A 37 -2.51 -0.86 -9.19
N LEU A 38 -3.11 0.33 -9.27
CA LEU A 38 -3.61 1.10 -8.12
C LEU A 38 -4.60 0.34 -7.21
N PRO A 39 -5.41 -0.62 -7.71
CA PRO A 39 -6.22 -1.47 -6.84
C PRO A 39 -5.43 -2.47 -5.96
N CYS A 40 -4.11 -2.56 -6.10
CA CYS A 40 -3.25 -3.38 -5.25
C CYS A 40 -2.71 -2.49 -4.13
N PRO A 41 -2.85 -2.84 -2.84
CA PRO A 41 -2.42 -1.98 -1.74
C PRO A 41 -0.90 -1.72 -1.77
N HIS A 42 -0.10 -2.69 -2.24
CA HIS A 42 1.34 -2.52 -2.42
C HIS A 42 1.68 -1.52 -3.52
N SER A 43 0.96 -1.57 -4.65
CA SER A 43 1.13 -0.61 -5.74
C SER A 43 0.66 0.78 -5.34
N LEU A 44 -0.45 0.87 -4.61
CA LEU A 44 -0.96 2.12 -4.06
C LEU A 44 0.06 2.76 -3.12
N ALA A 45 0.63 2.00 -2.18
CA ALA A 45 1.67 2.49 -1.28
C ALA A 45 2.90 3.03 -2.06
N ILE A 46 3.33 2.32 -3.11
CA ILE A 46 4.43 2.79 -3.97
C ILE A 46 4.05 4.06 -4.73
N ALA A 47 2.83 4.16 -5.26
CA ALA A 47 2.35 5.34 -5.97
C ALA A 47 2.32 6.58 -5.05
N VAL A 48 1.85 6.42 -3.82
CA VAL A 48 1.85 7.48 -2.81
C VAL A 48 3.28 7.92 -2.46
N ALA A 49 4.18 6.97 -2.18
CA ALA A 49 5.58 7.29 -1.91
C ALA A 49 6.26 7.98 -3.11
N HIS A 50 5.98 7.53 -4.34
CA HIS A 50 6.48 8.13 -5.57
C HIS A 50 6.05 9.60 -5.71
N ARG A 51 4.78 9.92 -5.40
CA ARG A 51 4.27 11.29 -5.40
C ARG A 51 4.88 12.16 -4.32
N LEU A 52 4.93 11.67 -3.08
CA LEU A 52 5.52 12.40 -1.95
C LEU A 52 6.99 12.76 -2.22
N LEU A 53 7.73 11.84 -2.83
CA LEU A 53 9.14 12.03 -3.18
C LEU A 53 9.34 12.77 -4.52
N ARG A 54 8.27 13.20 -5.19
CA ARG A 54 8.29 13.96 -6.46
C ARG A 54 9.10 13.26 -7.57
N LEU A 55 8.92 11.95 -7.72
CA LEU A 55 9.75 11.12 -8.59
C LEU A 55 9.25 11.00 -10.05
N ASP A 56 8.27 11.82 -10.46
CA ASP A 56 7.66 11.79 -11.80
C ASP A 56 8.70 11.81 -12.94
N ASP A 57 9.70 12.70 -12.85
CA ASP A 57 10.73 12.85 -13.88
C ASP A 57 11.86 11.80 -13.79
N ALA A 58 12.12 11.29 -12.59
CA ALA A 58 13.24 10.39 -12.30
C ALA A 58 12.87 8.92 -12.46
N LEU A 59 11.63 8.54 -12.14
CA LEU A 59 11.12 7.18 -12.16
C LEU A 59 9.74 7.17 -12.82
N PRO A 60 9.67 7.00 -14.14
CA PRO A 60 8.40 6.88 -14.84
C PRO A 60 7.57 5.70 -14.30
N VAL A 61 6.25 5.91 -14.24
CA VAL A 61 5.27 4.90 -13.83
C VAL A 61 4.47 4.44 -15.05
N THR A 62 4.36 3.13 -15.22
CA THR A 62 3.38 2.49 -16.10
C THR A 62 2.24 1.96 -15.25
N LEU A 63 1.03 2.48 -15.48
CA LEU A 63 -0.17 1.96 -14.84
C LEU A 63 -0.68 0.75 -15.61
N LEU A 64 -0.83 -0.36 -14.88
CA LEU A 64 -1.41 -1.60 -15.37
C LEU A 64 -2.93 -1.57 -15.16
N PRO A 65 -3.68 -2.39 -15.92
CA PRO A 65 -5.12 -2.50 -15.74
C PRO A 65 -5.54 -2.81 -14.29
N ALA A 66 -6.74 -2.38 -13.92
CA ALA A 66 -7.31 -2.68 -12.61
C ALA A 66 -7.53 -4.18 -12.39
N VAL A 67 -7.84 -4.94 -13.44
CA VAL A 67 -8.00 -6.39 -13.40
C VAL A 67 -6.86 -7.05 -14.18
N PRO A 68 -6.17 -8.07 -13.64
CA PRO A 68 -5.21 -8.85 -14.40
C PRO A 68 -5.84 -9.40 -15.69
N ASP A 69 -5.12 -9.31 -16.81
CA ASP A 69 -5.58 -9.65 -18.15
C ASP A 69 -5.06 -10.99 -18.66
N ALA A 70 -4.17 -11.65 -17.90
CA ALA A 70 -3.71 -13.00 -18.18
C ALA A 70 -4.63 -14.07 -17.55
N PRO A 71 -4.82 -15.24 -18.20
CA PRO A 71 -5.69 -16.31 -17.70
C PRO A 71 -5.30 -16.88 -16.33
N ASP A 72 -4.03 -16.76 -15.94
CA ASP A 72 -3.48 -17.24 -14.67
C ASP A 72 -3.57 -16.19 -13.55
N GLY A 73 -4.18 -15.03 -13.82
CA GLY A 73 -4.31 -13.92 -12.87
C GLY A 73 -3.11 -12.96 -12.87
N GLY A 74 -2.24 -13.02 -13.87
CA GLY A 74 -1.14 -12.08 -14.10
C GLY A 74 -1.45 -10.95 -15.08
N TYR A 75 -0.42 -10.15 -15.39
CA TYR A 75 -0.47 -9.10 -16.40
C TYR A 75 0.37 -9.48 -17.61
N LEU A 76 -0.25 -9.57 -18.78
CA LEU A 76 0.44 -9.87 -20.03
C LEU A 76 1.55 -8.86 -20.35
N ALA A 77 1.35 -7.60 -19.96
CA ALA A 77 2.34 -6.54 -20.12
C ALA A 77 3.64 -6.76 -19.32
N LEU A 78 3.61 -7.61 -18.29
CA LEU A 78 4.76 -7.92 -17.44
C LEU A 78 5.50 -9.20 -17.87
N ASP A 79 4.90 -10.06 -18.70
CA ASP A 79 5.50 -11.33 -19.10
C ASP A 79 6.92 -11.20 -19.66
N PRO A 80 7.21 -10.25 -20.59
CA PRO A 80 8.57 -10.10 -21.12
C PRO A 80 9.61 -9.76 -20.04
N LEU A 81 9.22 -9.00 -19.02
CA LEU A 81 10.11 -8.64 -17.91
C LEU A 81 10.38 -9.84 -17.00
N TYR A 82 9.36 -10.64 -16.70
CA TYR A 82 9.50 -11.84 -15.88
C TYR A 82 10.34 -12.89 -16.60
N GLU A 83 10.08 -13.15 -17.88
CA GLU A 83 10.86 -14.05 -18.72
C GLU A 83 12.35 -13.65 -18.81
N ALA A 84 12.62 -12.35 -18.99
CA ALA A 84 13.99 -11.83 -19.05
C ALA A 84 14.76 -11.92 -17.72
N SER A 85 14.04 -12.04 -16.60
CA SER A 85 14.59 -11.97 -15.24
C SER A 85 14.71 -13.33 -14.55
N ALA A 86 13.81 -14.26 -14.88
CA ALA A 86 13.80 -15.60 -14.31
C ALA A 86 13.39 -16.62 -15.38
N HIS A 87 14.35 -17.47 -15.77
CA HIS A 87 14.07 -18.56 -16.69
C HIS A 87 13.03 -19.51 -16.08
N HIS A 88 11.94 -19.76 -16.80
CA HIS A 88 10.78 -20.51 -16.31
C HIS A 88 10.22 -19.98 -14.98
N HIS A 89 10.00 -18.65 -14.88
CA HIS A 89 9.33 -18.08 -13.73
C HIS A 89 8.03 -18.84 -13.40
N PRO A 90 7.90 -19.41 -12.19
CA PRO A 90 6.70 -20.16 -11.85
C PRO A 90 5.60 -19.20 -11.38
N GLY A 91 4.45 -19.21 -12.06
CA GLY A 91 3.26 -18.46 -11.65
C GLY A 91 3.05 -17.14 -12.41
N PRO A 92 2.00 -16.38 -12.04
CA PRO A 92 1.57 -15.21 -12.78
C PRO A 92 2.53 -14.03 -12.63
N SER A 93 2.65 -13.24 -13.69
CA SER A 93 3.37 -11.96 -13.69
C SER A 93 2.56 -10.90 -12.93
N ILE A 94 2.93 -10.59 -11.69
CA ILE A 94 2.15 -9.74 -10.78
C ILE A 94 2.77 -8.36 -10.52
N ALA A 95 1.91 -7.38 -10.23
CA ALA A 95 2.32 -6.05 -9.78
C ALA A 95 2.47 -6.01 -8.24
N PRO A 96 3.34 -5.14 -7.67
CA PRO A 96 4.17 -4.14 -8.34
C PRO A 96 5.49 -4.69 -8.89
N VAL A 97 6.02 -4.06 -9.94
CA VAL A 97 7.36 -4.35 -10.50
C VAL A 97 8.21 -3.09 -10.59
N LEU A 98 9.43 -3.17 -10.07
CA LEU A 98 10.50 -2.22 -10.36
C LEU A 98 11.43 -2.84 -11.40
N SER A 99 11.51 -2.21 -12.58
CA SER A 99 12.32 -2.68 -13.71
C SER A 99 13.49 -1.73 -14.01
N ASP A 100 14.58 -2.29 -14.50
CA ASP A 100 15.72 -1.55 -15.06
C ASP A 100 15.60 -1.53 -16.58
N THR A 101 15.37 -0.34 -17.14
CA THR A 101 15.14 -0.18 -18.59
C THR A 101 16.39 -0.44 -19.42
N TRP A 102 17.59 -0.33 -18.83
CA TRP A 102 18.82 -0.58 -19.55
C TRP A 102 19.13 -2.07 -19.72
N SER A 103 18.82 -2.87 -18.70
CA SER A 103 19.00 -4.33 -18.77
C SER A 103 17.74 -5.08 -19.25
N GLY A 104 16.58 -4.42 -19.25
CA GLY A 104 15.29 -5.05 -19.59
C GLY A 104 14.84 -6.06 -18.53
N ARG A 105 15.35 -5.96 -17.30
CA ARG A 105 15.11 -6.92 -16.22
C ARG A 105 14.41 -6.30 -15.02
N ILE A 106 13.81 -7.15 -14.21
CA ILE A 106 13.21 -6.82 -12.93
C ILE A 106 14.31 -6.68 -11.89
N VAL A 107 14.31 -5.54 -11.22
CA VAL A 107 15.11 -5.28 -10.02
C VAL A 107 14.42 -5.94 -8.83
N SER A 108 13.16 -5.59 -8.59
CA SER A 108 12.40 -6.10 -7.44
C SER A 108 10.91 -6.19 -7.73
N THR A 109 10.28 -7.20 -7.14
CA THR A 109 8.81 -7.33 -7.01
C THR A 109 8.37 -7.21 -5.55
N HIS A 110 9.30 -7.02 -4.61
CA HIS A 110 9.01 -6.93 -3.19
C HIS A 110 8.78 -5.47 -2.78
N ALA A 111 7.51 -5.10 -2.58
CA ALA A 111 7.10 -3.73 -2.35
C ALA A 111 7.80 -3.02 -1.16
N PRO A 112 8.03 -3.64 0.00
CA PRO A 112 8.82 -3.02 1.07
C PRO A 112 10.25 -2.67 0.64
N ASP A 113 10.90 -3.51 -0.16
CA ASP A 113 12.25 -3.22 -0.68
C ASP A 113 12.22 -2.08 -1.69
N ILE A 114 11.22 -2.06 -2.58
CA ILE A 114 11.00 -0.96 -3.54
C ILE A 114 10.81 0.36 -2.79
N LEU A 115 9.91 0.41 -1.81
CA LEU A 115 9.65 1.62 -1.01
C LEU A 115 10.91 2.15 -0.31
N ARG A 116 11.69 1.26 0.32
CA ARG A 116 12.95 1.64 0.97
C ARG A 116 13.98 2.14 -0.05
N ASP A 117 14.05 1.55 -1.23
CA ASP A 117 14.96 1.99 -2.29
C ASP A 117 14.56 3.36 -2.85
N LEU A 118 13.27 3.61 -3.06
CA LEU A 118 12.77 4.92 -3.46
C LEU A 118 13.15 5.99 -2.44
N ALA A 119 12.83 5.76 -1.15
CA ALA A 119 13.10 6.71 -0.07
C ALA A 119 14.61 6.97 0.10
N ARG A 120 15.45 5.93 0.11
CA ARG A 120 16.89 6.08 0.41
C ARG A 120 17.75 6.50 -0.78
N ARG A 121 17.32 6.22 -2.02
CA ARG A 121 18.16 6.43 -3.22
C ARG A 121 17.70 7.59 -4.08
N PHE A 122 16.43 7.96 -3.99
CA PHE A 122 15.85 9.06 -4.75
C PHE A 122 15.18 10.10 -3.86
N GLY A 123 15.17 9.91 -2.53
CA GLY A 123 14.72 10.93 -1.59
C GLY A 123 15.64 12.15 -1.63
N GLY A 124 15.04 13.32 -1.87
CA GLY A 124 15.73 14.61 -1.92
C GLY A 124 14.76 15.73 -1.59
N ASP A 125 13.94 16.13 -2.56
CA ASP A 125 13.05 17.30 -2.44
C ASP A 125 11.71 17.03 -1.73
N GLY A 126 11.50 15.80 -1.24
CA GLY A 126 10.30 15.37 -0.54
C GLY A 126 10.51 15.18 0.97
N PRO A 127 9.47 14.76 1.72
CA PRO A 127 9.62 14.43 3.13
C PRO A 127 10.58 13.25 3.31
N ASP A 128 11.29 13.23 4.45
CA ASP A 128 12.11 12.08 4.83
C ASP A 128 11.23 10.93 5.28
N LEU A 129 10.89 10.04 4.33
CA LEU A 129 10.04 8.87 4.59
C LEU A 129 10.78 7.74 5.30
N HIS A 130 12.11 7.78 5.37
CA HIS A 130 12.93 6.75 5.97
C HIS A 130 14.05 7.37 6.84
N PRO A 131 13.69 8.05 7.94
CA PRO A 131 14.66 8.71 8.80
C PRO A 131 15.60 7.71 9.46
N SER A 132 16.80 8.18 9.79
CA SER A 132 17.82 7.36 10.43
C SER A 132 17.36 6.88 11.81
N GLY A 133 17.46 5.57 12.07
CA GLY A 133 17.08 4.96 13.35
C GLY A 133 15.59 4.60 13.44
N ALA A 134 14.80 4.81 12.38
CA ALA A 134 13.39 4.43 12.34
C ALA A 134 13.15 2.99 11.86
N GLU A 135 14.19 2.25 11.47
CA GLU A 135 14.11 0.90 10.90
C GLU A 135 13.21 -0.04 11.71
N ASP A 136 13.43 -0.13 13.03
CA ASP A 136 12.68 -1.03 13.90
C ASP A 136 11.19 -0.66 13.97
N SER A 137 10.88 0.64 13.98
CA SER A 137 9.52 1.15 14.01
C SER A 137 8.80 0.88 12.70
N LEU A 138 9.48 1.15 11.57
CA LEU A 138 8.98 0.85 10.23
C LEU A 138 8.68 -0.63 10.06
N ASP A 139 9.62 -1.49 10.45
CA ASP A 139 9.47 -2.94 10.34
C ASP A 139 8.36 -3.47 11.26
N GLN A 140 8.22 -2.90 12.46
CA GLN A 140 7.14 -3.27 13.36
C GLN A 140 5.77 -2.92 12.79
N VAL A 141 5.59 -1.69 12.28
CA VAL A 141 4.32 -1.29 11.67
C VAL A 141 4.04 -2.09 10.40
N GLY A 142 5.05 -2.35 9.58
CA GLY A 142 4.94 -3.23 8.41
C GLY A 142 4.38 -4.61 8.76
N ARG A 143 4.91 -5.25 9.82
CA ARG A 143 4.39 -6.54 10.32
C ARG A 143 2.94 -6.44 10.80
N LEU A 144 2.56 -5.36 11.48
CA LEU A 144 1.16 -5.14 11.88
C LEU A 144 0.24 -4.99 10.66
N CYS A 145 0.68 -4.28 9.61
CA CYS A 145 -0.09 -4.13 8.37
C CYS A 145 -0.27 -5.46 7.63
N GLU A 146 0.79 -6.28 7.55
CA GLU A 146 0.72 -7.64 7.01
C GLU A 146 -0.26 -8.50 7.82
N GLN A 147 -0.22 -8.41 9.15
CA GLN A 147 -1.13 -9.13 10.04
C GLN A 147 -2.59 -8.69 9.84
N VAL A 148 -2.87 -7.39 9.73
CA VAL A 148 -4.21 -6.89 9.38
C VAL A 148 -4.70 -7.49 8.07
N GLY A 149 -3.88 -7.44 7.01
CA GLY A 149 -4.24 -7.97 5.69
C GLY A 149 -4.47 -9.48 5.69
N ALA A 150 -3.62 -10.24 6.40
CA ALA A 150 -3.74 -11.69 6.51
C ALA A 150 -4.99 -12.10 7.31
N SER A 151 -5.19 -11.49 8.48
CA SER A 151 -6.33 -11.77 9.36
C SER A 151 -7.66 -11.35 8.73
N ALA A 152 -7.73 -10.20 8.06
CA ALA A 152 -8.94 -9.75 7.37
C ALA A 152 -9.31 -10.67 6.19
N ARG A 153 -8.31 -11.14 5.44
CA ARG A 153 -8.52 -12.11 4.36
C ARG A 153 -9.03 -13.45 4.89
N LEU A 154 -8.43 -13.96 5.96
CA LEU A 154 -8.83 -15.24 6.57
C LEU A 154 -10.24 -15.14 7.21
N ALA A 155 -10.53 -14.03 7.89
CA ALA A 155 -11.84 -13.79 8.51
C ALA A 155 -12.98 -13.75 7.48
N GLY A 156 -12.73 -13.20 6.29
CA GLY A 156 -13.70 -13.12 5.19
C GLY A 156 -13.69 -14.31 4.23
N ARG A 157 -12.98 -15.39 4.55
CA ARG A 157 -12.81 -16.55 3.66
C ARG A 157 -13.99 -17.53 3.83
N SER A 158 -14.80 -17.74 2.80
CA SER A 158 -16.04 -18.53 2.89
C SER A 158 -15.82 -20.03 3.16
N ASP A 159 -14.67 -20.58 2.75
CA ASP A 159 -14.27 -21.98 2.94
C ASP A 159 -13.51 -22.24 4.26
N ALA A 160 -13.23 -21.19 5.06
CA ALA A 160 -12.58 -21.35 6.36
C ALA A 160 -13.58 -21.75 7.46
N GLY A 161 -13.12 -22.62 8.37
CA GLY A 161 -13.92 -23.10 9.50
C GLY A 161 -14.36 -21.96 10.43
N ALA A 162 -15.50 -22.12 11.10
CA ALA A 162 -15.98 -21.10 12.04
C ALA A 162 -14.96 -20.76 13.17
N PRO A 163 -14.24 -21.73 13.78
CA PRO A 163 -13.20 -21.42 14.76
C PRO A 163 -12.03 -20.62 14.17
N GLU A 164 -11.60 -20.95 12.95
CA GLU A 164 -10.50 -20.26 12.26
C GLU A 164 -10.86 -18.80 11.97
N ARG A 165 -12.07 -18.57 11.44
CA ARG A 165 -12.59 -17.22 11.19
C ARG A 165 -12.72 -16.42 12.50
N HIS A 166 -13.17 -17.05 13.58
CA HIS A 166 -13.28 -16.39 14.87
C HIS A 166 -11.91 -15.94 15.41
N THR A 167 -10.91 -16.82 15.37
CA THR A 167 -9.53 -16.47 15.74
C THR A 167 -8.98 -15.36 14.87
N ALA A 168 -9.21 -15.43 13.55
CA ALA A 168 -8.76 -14.39 12.62
C ALA A 168 -9.38 -13.02 12.91
N VAL A 169 -10.67 -12.99 13.25
CA VAL A 169 -11.35 -11.76 13.70
C VAL A 169 -10.75 -11.23 15.00
N GLY A 170 -10.47 -12.10 15.98
CA GLY A 170 -9.80 -11.72 17.22
C GLY A 170 -8.46 -11.04 16.95
N THR A 171 -7.58 -11.71 16.18
CA THR A 171 -6.28 -11.18 15.78
C THR A 171 -6.40 -9.86 15.02
N LEU A 172 -7.35 -9.74 14.09
CA LEU A 172 -7.58 -8.50 13.36
C LEU A 172 -7.88 -7.33 14.31
N LEU A 173 -8.83 -7.52 15.23
CA LEU A 173 -9.28 -6.47 16.14
C LEU A 173 -8.21 -6.11 17.16
N ASP A 174 -7.48 -7.08 17.69
CA ASP A 174 -6.34 -6.83 18.59
C ASP A 174 -5.24 -6.03 17.88
N THR A 175 -4.95 -6.35 16.62
CA THR A 175 -3.95 -5.62 15.81
C THR A 175 -4.38 -4.18 15.55
N LEU A 176 -5.66 -3.96 15.22
CA LEU A 176 -6.20 -2.61 15.04
C LEU A 176 -6.15 -1.81 16.35
N SER A 177 -6.42 -2.43 17.49
CA SER A 177 -6.32 -1.77 18.81
C SER A 177 -4.89 -1.33 19.14
N VAL A 178 -3.88 -2.13 18.77
CA VAL A 178 -2.46 -1.74 18.90
C VAL A 178 -2.15 -0.51 18.04
N LEU A 179 -2.65 -0.47 16.80
CA LEU A 179 -2.45 0.66 15.88
C LEU A 179 -3.22 1.92 16.34
N GLU A 180 -4.46 1.77 16.81
CA GLU A 180 -5.27 2.83 17.40
C GLU A 180 -4.54 3.49 18.58
N THR A 181 -4.02 2.68 19.51
CA THR A 181 -3.30 3.17 20.69
C THR A 181 -2.09 4.03 20.33
N ARG A 182 -1.37 3.70 19.24
CA ARG A 182 -0.23 4.50 18.76
C ARG A 182 -0.66 5.88 18.29
N LEU A 183 -1.79 5.95 17.60
CA LEU A 183 -2.35 7.18 17.04
C LEU A 183 -3.04 8.08 18.07
N THR A 184 -3.38 7.55 19.26
CA THR A 184 -3.91 8.38 20.35
C THR A 184 -2.91 9.42 20.83
N SER A 185 -1.60 9.13 20.76
CA SER A 185 -0.55 9.99 21.30
C SER A 185 0.24 10.77 20.23
N HIS A 186 0.08 10.43 18.96
CA HIS A 186 0.90 10.98 17.88
C HIS A 186 0.06 11.28 16.65
N ALA A 187 0.47 12.32 15.92
CA ALA A 187 -0.13 12.60 14.62
C ALA A 187 0.11 11.44 13.65
N TYR A 188 1.30 10.84 13.65
CA TYR A 188 1.69 9.75 12.74
C TYR A 188 1.95 8.45 13.50
N VAL A 189 1.96 7.31 12.82
CA VAL A 189 2.17 5.99 13.46
C VAL A 189 3.59 5.84 14.01
N THR A 190 4.54 6.57 13.42
CA THR A 190 5.93 6.65 13.88
C THR A 190 6.19 8.06 14.43
N PRO A 191 6.88 8.19 15.59
CA PRO A 191 7.26 9.50 16.11
C PRO A 191 8.17 10.25 15.12
N GLY A 192 8.01 11.58 15.03
CA GLY A 192 8.90 12.44 14.25
C GLY A 192 8.39 12.85 12.86
N GLY A 193 7.27 12.29 12.38
CA GLY A 193 6.62 12.76 11.14
C GLY A 193 6.06 11.63 10.29
N LEU A 194 5.72 11.98 9.04
CA LEU A 194 5.24 11.05 8.04
C LEU A 194 6.37 10.14 7.57
N THR A 195 6.17 8.83 7.60
CA THR A 195 7.16 7.83 7.20
C THR A 195 6.57 6.77 6.25
N LEU A 196 7.41 5.85 5.77
CA LEU A 196 6.94 4.69 5.00
C LEU A 196 5.90 3.84 5.76
N ALA A 197 5.96 3.80 7.09
CA ALA A 197 4.99 3.08 7.91
C ALA A 197 3.59 3.68 7.79
N ASP A 198 3.49 5.01 7.73
CA ASP A 198 2.23 5.72 7.58
C ASP A 198 1.57 5.42 6.24
N ILE A 199 2.38 5.37 5.17
CA ILE A 199 1.94 5.05 3.81
C ILE A 199 1.42 3.62 3.74
N GLN A 200 2.16 2.67 4.32
CA GLN A 200 1.76 1.26 4.36
C GLN A 200 0.46 1.07 5.15
N LEU A 201 0.38 1.67 6.35
CA LEU A 201 -0.83 1.61 7.18
C LEU A 201 -2.03 2.19 6.45
N TRP A 202 -1.88 3.34 5.80
CA TRP A 202 -2.97 3.97 5.06
C TRP A 202 -3.47 3.06 3.93
N ALA A 203 -2.57 2.50 3.10
CA ALA A 203 -2.96 1.58 2.04
C ALA A 203 -3.65 0.32 2.59
N THR A 204 -3.22 -0.18 3.74
CA THR A 204 -3.87 -1.31 4.44
C THR A 204 -5.28 -0.95 4.92
N LEU A 205 -5.50 0.25 5.45
CA LEU A 205 -6.83 0.71 5.90
C LEU A 205 -7.80 0.90 4.71
N VAL A 206 -7.31 1.45 3.59
CA VAL A 206 -8.08 1.52 2.33
C VAL A 206 -8.53 0.12 1.92
N GLN A 207 -7.61 -0.85 1.89
CA GLN A 207 -7.91 -2.23 1.51
C GLN A 207 -8.88 -2.91 2.49
N LEU A 208 -8.72 -2.65 3.79
CA LEU A 208 -9.59 -3.18 4.83
C LEU A 208 -11.04 -2.74 4.60
N ASP A 209 -11.26 -1.45 4.33
CA ASP A 209 -12.60 -0.89 4.18
C ASP A 209 -13.27 -1.22 2.83
N THR A 210 -12.48 -1.23 1.75
CA THR A 210 -13.01 -1.39 0.39
C THR A 210 -13.10 -2.85 -0.06
N VAL A 211 -12.16 -3.70 0.36
CA VAL A 211 -12.07 -5.08 -0.14
C VAL A 211 -12.44 -6.12 0.91
N HIS A 212 -12.01 -5.93 2.16
CA HIS A 212 -12.21 -6.95 3.20
C HIS A 212 -13.53 -6.77 3.96
N ARG A 213 -13.89 -5.55 4.33
CA ARG A 213 -15.12 -5.23 5.08
C ARG A 213 -16.39 -5.87 4.50
N PRO A 214 -16.65 -5.89 3.17
CA PRO A 214 -17.87 -6.47 2.62
C PRO A 214 -18.04 -7.97 2.92
N ARG A 215 -16.97 -8.68 3.29
CA ARG A 215 -16.96 -10.11 3.61
C ARG A 215 -17.02 -10.40 5.12
N LEU A 216 -16.99 -9.38 5.96
CA LEU A 216 -17.03 -9.51 7.41
C LEU A 216 -18.48 -9.44 7.91
N SER A 217 -18.72 -10.01 9.10
CA SER A 217 -20.02 -9.88 9.75
C SER A 217 -20.28 -8.43 10.17
N ALA A 218 -21.55 -8.03 10.23
CA ALA A 218 -21.94 -6.68 10.65
C ALA A 218 -21.39 -6.30 12.04
N GLU A 219 -21.34 -7.26 12.97
CA GLU A 219 -20.75 -7.08 14.29
C GLU A 219 -19.25 -6.75 14.22
N THR A 220 -18.49 -7.51 13.42
CA THR A 220 -17.06 -7.23 13.22
C THR A 220 -16.85 -5.87 12.57
N VAL A 221 -17.67 -5.51 11.57
CA VAL A 221 -17.60 -4.18 10.93
C VAL A 221 -17.85 -3.06 11.93
N ARG A 222 -18.84 -3.21 12.83
CA ARG A 222 -19.10 -2.23 13.90
C ARG A 222 -17.87 -2.05 14.80
N ARG A 223 -17.26 -3.14 15.26
CA ARG A 223 -16.05 -3.09 16.10
C ARG A 223 -14.84 -2.49 15.39
N ILE A 224 -14.72 -2.70 14.07
CA ILE A 224 -13.69 -2.03 13.27
C ILE A 224 -13.96 -0.51 13.21
N ALA A 225 -15.22 -0.09 13.06
CA ALA A 225 -15.62 1.31 13.00
C ALA A 225 -15.37 2.08 14.32
N GLU A 226 -15.33 1.39 15.46
CA GLU A 226 -15.03 1.96 16.78
C GLU A 226 -13.59 2.49 16.93
N ASN A 227 -12.68 2.13 16.02
CA ASN A 227 -11.31 2.66 15.98
C ASN A 227 -11.27 4.09 15.40
N THR A 228 -11.80 5.04 16.17
CA THR A 228 -12.04 6.41 15.72
C THR A 228 -10.78 7.16 15.31
N GLN A 229 -9.65 6.94 15.99
CA GLN A 229 -8.39 7.61 15.67
C GLN A 229 -7.79 7.07 14.37
N LEU A 230 -7.86 5.77 14.12
CA LEU A 230 -7.44 5.15 12.86
C LEU A 230 -8.22 5.72 11.68
N TRP A 231 -9.54 5.84 11.80
CA TRP A 231 -10.36 6.36 10.71
C TRP A 231 -10.20 7.88 10.54
N ALA A 232 -9.99 8.63 11.62
CA ALA A 232 -9.67 10.06 11.54
C ALA A 232 -8.30 10.28 10.86
N TYR A 233 -7.30 9.50 11.25
CA TYR A 233 -5.98 9.45 10.63
C TYR A 233 -6.06 9.12 9.14
N ALA A 234 -6.82 8.09 8.77
CA ALA A 234 -6.98 7.66 7.38
C ALA A 234 -7.62 8.74 6.50
N ARG A 235 -8.67 9.42 7.01
CA ARG A 235 -9.30 10.55 6.33
C ARG A 235 -8.35 11.73 6.18
N ARG A 236 -7.59 12.09 7.23
CA ARG A 236 -6.63 13.19 7.17
C ARG A 236 -5.55 12.94 6.11
N LEU A 237 -5.02 11.71 6.04
CA LEU A 237 -4.09 11.37 4.96
C LEU A 237 -4.75 11.38 3.59
N ALA A 238 -5.98 10.88 3.45
CA ALA A 238 -6.69 10.90 2.17
C ALA A 238 -6.94 12.32 1.63
N GLN A 239 -6.99 13.34 2.50
CA GLN A 239 -7.08 14.74 2.11
C GLN A 239 -5.79 15.29 1.47
N CYS A 240 -4.63 14.68 1.73
CA CYS A 240 -3.39 15.01 1.03
C CYS A 240 -3.50 14.57 -0.44
N PRO A 241 -3.25 15.45 -1.43
CA PRO A 241 -3.33 15.11 -2.86
C PRO A 241 -2.45 13.91 -3.27
N GLU A 242 -1.30 13.76 -2.62
CA GLU A 242 -0.34 12.66 -2.85
C GLU A 242 -0.89 11.30 -2.41
N PHE A 243 -1.89 11.27 -1.54
CA PHE A 243 -2.60 10.08 -1.08
C PHE A 243 -3.91 9.91 -1.85
N GLY A 244 -4.87 10.82 -1.64
CA GLY A 244 -6.21 10.73 -2.23
C GLY A 244 -6.19 10.72 -3.76
N GLY A 245 -5.29 11.48 -4.38
CA GLY A 245 -5.12 11.52 -5.83
C GLY A 245 -4.57 10.24 -6.45
N GLN A 246 -4.08 9.27 -5.65
CA GLN A 246 -3.64 7.97 -6.13
C GLN A 246 -4.70 6.87 -5.97
N LEU A 247 -5.86 7.18 -5.37
CA LEU A 247 -6.95 6.23 -5.22
C LEU A 247 -7.65 5.95 -6.54
N ASP A 248 -7.98 4.67 -6.76
CA ASP A 248 -8.82 4.19 -7.86
C ASP A 248 -9.96 3.32 -7.29
N PRO A 249 -11.00 3.92 -6.68
CA PRO A 249 -12.10 3.18 -6.06
C PRO A 249 -12.85 2.31 -7.06
N ASP A 250 -13.02 2.80 -8.30
CA ASP A 250 -13.68 2.05 -9.37
C ASP A 250 -12.86 0.81 -9.76
N GLY A 251 -11.55 0.96 -9.92
CA GLY A 251 -10.66 -0.17 -10.18
C GLY A 251 -10.57 -1.16 -9.02
N ILE A 252 -10.62 -0.69 -7.76
CA ILE A 252 -10.70 -1.54 -6.57
C ILE A 252 -11.97 -2.40 -6.61
N GLU A 253 -13.11 -1.78 -6.89
CA GLU A 253 -14.37 -2.48 -6.99
C GLU A 253 -14.40 -3.44 -8.18
N GLN A 254 -13.87 -3.03 -9.34
CA GLN A 254 -13.76 -3.88 -10.53
C GLN A 254 -12.90 -5.13 -10.24
N ARG A 255 -11.72 -4.96 -9.64
CA ARG A 255 -10.86 -6.07 -9.24
C ARG A 255 -11.53 -7.00 -8.24
N ARG A 256 -12.20 -6.44 -7.23
CA ARG A 256 -12.89 -7.21 -6.19
C ARG A 256 -13.96 -8.11 -6.80
N ARG A 257 -14.80 -7.57 -7.69
CA ARG A 257 -15.84 -8.35 -8.41
C ARG A 257 -15.23 -9.41 -9.33
N ALA A 258 -14.14 -9.10 -10.02
CA ALA A 258 -13.47 -10.05 -10.89
C ALA A 258 -12.86 -11.23 -10.12
N SER A 259 -12.29 -10.97 -8.93
CA SER A 259 -11.68 -11.99 -8.08
C SER A 259 -12.71 -12.86 -7.36
N ASP A 260 -13.93 -12.35 -7.15
CA ASP A 260 -15.00 -13.08 -6.48
C ASP A 260 -16.37 -12.57 -6.97
N PRO A 261 -16.87 -13.14 -8.08
CA PRO A 261 -18.14 -12.71 -8.69
C PRO A 261 -19.35 -12.93 -7.79
N GLN A 262 -19.23 -13.79 -6.78
CA GLN A 262 -20.29 -14.11 -5.82
C GLN A 262 -20.16 -13.31 -4.52
N ALA A 263 -19.14 -12.44 -4.40
CA ALA A 263 -18.98 -11.58 -3.24
C ALA A 263 -20.21 -10.67 -3.06
N PRO A 264 -20.59 -10.36 -1.81
CA PRO A 264 -21.57 -9.31 -1.53
C PRO A 264 -21.18 -8.00 -2.24
N GLY A 265 -22.17 -7.17 -2.55
CA GLY A 265 -21.90 -5.79 -2.96
C GLY A 265 -21.05 -5.07 -1.91
N ALA A 266 -20.28 -4.05 -2.31
CA ALA A 266 -19.36 -3.35 -1.41
C ALA A 266 -20.05 -2.84 -0.13
N GLY A 267 -21.34 -2.48 -0.19
CA GLY A 267 -22.03 -1.81 0.92
C GLY A 267 -21.44 -0.42 1.17
N VAL A 268 -21.86 0.24 2.25
CA VAL A 268 -21.38 1.59 2.59
C VAL A 268 -20.00 1.48 3.25
N PRO A 269 -18.95 2.11 2.69
CA PRO A 269 -17.62 2.12 3.30
C PRO A 269 -17.61 2.98 4.57
N LEU A 270 -16.67 2.70 5.47
CA LEU A 270 -16.43 3.48 6.69
C LEU A 270 -15.90 4.87 6.38
N VAL A 271 -15.16 4.98 5.28
CA VAL A 271 -14.69 6.25 4.72
C VAL A 271 -15.20 6.36 3.28
N ASP A 272 -15.77 7.51 2.93
CA ASP A 272 -16.08 7.81 1.53
C ASP A 272 -14.79 8.12 0.76
N TRP A 273 -14.12 7.07 0.29
CA TRP A 273 -12.87 7.18 -0.46
C TRP A 273 -13.03 7.93 -1.79
N THR A 274 -14.25 7.95 -2.35
CA THR A 274 -14.52 8.63 -3.63
C THR A 274 -14.48 10.14 -3.50
N ALA A 275 -14.72 10.68 -2.30
CA ALA A 275 -14.62 12.11 -2.03
C ALA A 275 -13.18 12.65 -2.15
N TYR A 276 -12.17 11.79 -2.16
CA TYR A 276 -10.75 12.17 -2.21
C TYR A 276 -10.09 11.92 -3.58
N THR A 277 -10.82 11.33 -4.54
CA THR A 277 -10.29 11.12 -5.89
C THR A 277 -10.33 12.43 -6.69
N SER A 278 -9.28 12.70 -7.45
CA SER A 278 -9.07 13.98 -8.13
C SER A 278 -9.92 14.14 -9.40
N ALA A 279 -11.25 14.18 -9.26
CA ALA A 279 -12.13 14.84 -10.23
C ALA A 279 -12.34 16.33 -9.90
N ALA A 280 -11.97 16.79 -8.69
CA ALA A 280 -12.24 18.15 -8.20
C ALA A 280 -11.05 19.13 -8.23
N THR A 281 -9.82 18.69 -8.50
CA THR A 281 -8.60 19.51 -8.36
C THR A 281 -7.98 19.98 -9.69
N ALA A 282 -8.74 19.92 -10.79
CA ALA A 282 -8.31 20.43 -12.10
C ALA A 282 -8.63 21.92 -12.35
N ARG A 283 -9.20 22.64 -11.37
CA ARG A 283 -9.40 24.10 -11.46
C ARG A 283 -9.04 24.72 -10.12
N GLU A 284 -8.04 25.60 -10.18
CA GLU A 284 -7.43 26.29 -9.04
C GLU A 284 -6.57 25.37 -8.19
N VAL A 285 -5.24 25.46 -8.39
CA VAL A 285 -4.26 25.07 -7.38
C VAL A 285 -4.29 26.18 -6.35
N PRO A 286 -4.93 26.02 -5.17
CA PRO A 286 -4.74 26.99 -4.13
C PRO A 286 -3.36 26.68 -3.55
N GLN A 287 -2.54 27.70 -3.33
CA GLN A 287 -1.31 27.54 -2.57
C GLN A 287 -1.70 27.22 -1.12
N TRP A 288 -1.70 25.94 -0.76
CA TRP A 288 -1.89 25.50 0.62
C TRP A 288 -0.53 25.56 1.31
N PRO A 289 -0.46 26.03 2.57
CA PRO A 289 0.80 26.08 3.29
C PRO A 289 1.35 24.65 3.45
N GLU A 290 2.66 24.52 3.35
CA GLU A 290 3.49 23.29 3.39
C GLU A 290 3.24 22.37 4.62
N SER A 291 2.34 22.74 5.53
CA SER A 291 2.20 22.18 6.88
C SER A 291 1.28 20.98 7.03
N VAL A 292 0.51 20.55 6.02
CA VAL A 292 -0.49 19.46 6.22
C VAL A 292 0.13 18.07 6.08
N CYS A 293 1.10 17.90 5.18
CA CYS A 293 1.74 16.61 4.92
C CYS A 293 3.25 16.62 5.27
N GLY A 294 3.79 17.75 5.74
CA GLY A 294 5.21 17.89 6.14
C GLY A 294 5.48 19.14 7.00
N GLY A 295 5.16 19.08 8.30
CA GLY A 295 5.57 20.12 9.25
C GLY A 295 5.51 19.58 10.68
N ALA A 296 6.65 19.58 11.38
CA ALA A 296 6.84 18.97 12.70
C ALA A 296 6.13 19.68 13.87
N ASP A 297 5.01 20.37 13.65
CA ASP A 297 4.34 21.14 14.71
C ASP A 297 2.82 20.93 14.70
N VAL A 298 2.40 19.75 15.17
CA VAL A 298 1.03 19.55 15.65
C VAL A 298 1.09 19.58 17.17
N ARG A 299 0.95 20.78 17.73
CA ARG A 299 0.71 20.97 19.16
C ARG A 299 -0.68 20.39 19.50
N PRO A 300 -0.81 19.48 20.48
CA PRO A 300 -2.12 19.00 20.90
C PRO A 300 -2.95 20.17 21.46
N PRO A 301 -4.29 20.15 21.33
CA PRO A 301 -5.13 21.20 21.88
C PRO A 301 -4.92 21.27 23.40
N ALA A 302 -4.64 22.48 23.89
CA ALA A 302 -4.54 22.75 25.31
C ALA A 302 -5.87 22.38 25.97
N VAL A 303 -5.83 21.45 26.92
CA VAL A 303 -6.90 21.23 27.87
C VAL A 303 -6.95 22.47 28.76
N SER A 304 -7.94 23.33 28.51
CA SER A 304 -8.28 24.41 29.43
C SER A 304 -9.07 23.77 30.57
N CYS A 305 -8.42 23.61 31.73
CA CYS A 305 -9.14 23.52 32.99
C CYS A 305 -9.56 24.93 33.36
N ASP A 306 -10.86 25.20 33.26
CA ASP A 306 -11.61 26.13 34.12
C ASP A 306 -12.99 25.51 34.36
#